data_AF-A0A940R1I0-F1
#
_entry.id   AF-A0A940R1I0-F1
#
_cell.length_a   1.000
_cell.length_b   1.000
_cell.length_c   1.000
_cell.angle_alpha   90.00
_cell.angle_beta   90.00
_cell.angle_gamma   90.00
#
_symmetry.space_group_name_H-M   'P 1'
#
loop_
_entity.id
_entity.type
_entity.pdbx_description
1 polymer ?
#
loop_
_entity_poly.entity_id
_entity_poly.type
_entity_poly.pdbx_seq_one_letter_code
_entity_poly.pdbx_strand_id
1 'polypeptide(L)'
;MIHSVINQLKPQDYAALYKNNLLNSVIPFWTDHSRDAELGGYFTCLDTNGKVYDTDKFMWLQCRQIWCFAMLYNRVEQKQEWLDFALHGAAFVLKHGRDPKGDF
;
A
#
# COMPACT_ATOMS: atom_id res chain seq x y z
N MET A 1 -4.41 -26.47 -6.94
CA MET A 1 -5.20 -26.14 -5.72
C MET A 1 -6.02 -24.86 -5.84
N ILE A 2 -5.59 -23.79 -6.55
CA ILE A 2 -6.40 -22.57 -6.67
C ILE A 2 -7.65 -22.76 -7.56
N HIS A 3 -7.55 -23.59 -8.61
CA HIS A 3 -8.66 -23.89 -9.52
C HIS A 3 -9.86 -24.63 -8.88
N SER A 4 -9.72 -25.26 -7.71
CA SER A 4 -10.82 -26.01 -7.07
C SER A 4 -11.68 -25.17 -6.13
N VAL A 5 -11.17 -24.02 -5.65
CA VAL A 5 -11.88 -23.16 -4.69
C VAL A 5 -12.81 -22.16 -5.38
N ILE A 6 -12.41 -21.65 -6.56
CA ILE A 6 -13.18 -20.66 -7.32
C ILE A 6 -14.53 -21.24 -7.81
N ASN A 7 -14.58 -22.55 -8.11
CA ASN A 7 -15.80 -23.20 -8.58
C ASN A 7 -16.85 -23.49 -7.49
N GLN A 8 -16.60 -23.13 -6.22
CA GLN A 8 -17.53 -23.38 -5.10
C GLN A 8 -18.15 -22.12 -4.49
N LEU A 9 -17.63 -20.93 -4.81
CA LEU A 9 -18.11 -19.68 -4.24
C LEU A 9 -19.34 -19.15 -4.99
N LYS A 10 -20.35 -18.73 -4.24
CA LYS A 10 -21.52 -18.05 -4.80
C LYS A 10 -21.25 -16.55 -4.88
N PRO A 11 -21.96 -15.79 -5.76
CA PRO A 11 -21.77 -14.33 -5.90
C PRO A 11 -21.73 -13.56 -4.57
N GLN A 12 -22.55 -13.96 -3.59
CA GLN A 12 -22.60 -13.37 -2.25
C GLN A 12 -21.32 -13.55 -1.41
N ASP A 13 -20.50 -14.55 -1.70
CA ASP A 13 -19.31 -14.89 -0.90
C ASP A 13 -18.09 -14.05 -1.31
N TYR A 14 -18.07 -13.53 -2.54
CA TYR A 14 -16.92 -12.78 -3.07
C TYR A 14 -16.66 -11.48 -2.31
N ALA A 15 -17.69 -10.78 -1.86
CA ALA A 15 -17.52 -9.56 -1.09
C ALA A 15 -16.73 -9.82 0.20
N ALA A 16 -17.06 -10.89 0.92
CA ALA A 16 -16.35 -11.30 2.13
C ALA A 16 -14.92 -11.76 1.81
N LEU A 17 -14.73 -12.54 0.74
CA LEU A 17 -13.42 -12.99 0.29
C LEU A 17 -12.48 -11.81 -0.01
N TYR A 18 -12.91 -10.85 -0.84
CA TYR A 18 -12.08 -9.69 -1.21
C TYR A 18 -11.82 -8.77 -0.03
N LYS A 19 -12.81 -8.54 0.84
CA LYS A 19 -12.61 -7.77 2.07
C LYS A 19 -11.56 -8.43 2.97
N ASN A 20 -11.68 -9.74 3.18
CA ASN A 20 -10.74 -10.49 4.00
C ASN A 20 -9.32 -10.48 3.39
N ASN A 21 -9.21 -10.71 2.08
CA ASN A 21 -7.92 -10.69 1.39
C ASN A 21 -7.25 -9.30 1.47
N LEU A 22 -8.01 -8.22 1.24
CA LEU A 22 -7.52 -6.86 1.36
C LEU A 22 -6.99 -6.58 2.77
N LEU A 23 -7.84 -6.79 3.79
CA LEU A 23 -7.55 -6.34 5.15
C LEU A 23 -6.57 -7.25 5.90
N ASN A 24 -6.54 -8.54 5.60
CA ASN A 24 -5.76 -9.52 6.36
C ASN A 24 -4.58 -10.11 5.57
N SER A 25 -4.34 -9.65 4.34
CA SER A 25 -3.20 -10.10 3.53
C SER A 25 -2.52 -8.95 2.80
N VAL A 26 -3.24 -8.24 1.92
CA VAL A 26 -2.63 -7.19 1.08
C VAL A 26 -2.14 -6.02 1.92
N ILE A 27 -2.99 -5.45 2.77
CA ILE A 27 -2.60 -4.28 3.57
C ILE A 27 -1.48 -4.58 4.56
N PRO A 28 -1.54 -5.67 5.35
CA PRO A 28 -0.42 -6.08 6.20
C PRO A 28 0.90 -6.22 5.46
N PHE A 29 0.91 -6.82 4.26
CA PHE A 29 2.13 -6.96 3.47
C PHE A 29 2.79 -5.60 3.18
N TRP A 30 2.01 -4.60 2.78
CA TRP A 30 2.57 -3.27 2.50
C TRP A 30 2.99 -2.55 3.79
N THR A 31 2.22 -2.63 4.86
CA THR A 31 2.59 -1.96 6.12
C THR A 31 3.86 -2.54 6.75
N ASP A 32 4.07 -3.84 6.60
CA ASP A 32 5.16 -4.56 7.27
C ASP A 32 6.47 -4.50 6.48
N HIS A 33 6.41 -4.42 5.15
CA HIS A 33 7.58 -4.60 4.30
C HIS A 33 8.01 -3.37 3.50
N SER A 34 7.08 -2.46 3.19
CA SER A 34 7.39 -1.38 2.24
C SER A 34 7.87 -0.10 2.90
N ARG A 35 7.63 0.14 4.20
CA ARG A 35 7.95 1.43 4.82
C ARG A 35 9.46 1.60 4.94
N ASP A 36 9.98 2.66 4.31
CA ASP A 36 11.34 3.13 4.59
C ASP A 36 11.30 4.09 5.78
N ALA A 37 11.64 3.56 6.95
CA ALA A 37 11.64 4.32 8.20
C ALA A 37 12.81 5.30 8.31
N GLU A 38 13.89 5.11 7.55
CA GLU A 38 15.12 5.91 7.66
C GLU A 38 15.05 7.14 6.77
N LEU A 39 14.66 6.98 5.50
CA LEU A 39 14.66 8.07 4.52
C LEU A 39 13.26 8.57 4.16
N GLY A 40 12.21 7.89 4.61
CA GLY A 40 10.83 8.20 4.27
C GLY A 40 10.39 7.59 2.93
N GLY A 41 9.08 7.62 2.68
CA GLY A 41 8.49 6.95 1.52
C GLY A 41 8.48 5.43 1.66
N TYR A 42 8.43 4.73 0.53
CA TYR A 42 8.23 3.30 0.48
C TYR A 42 9.16 2.59 -0.51
N PHE A 43 9.56 1.37 -0.18
CA PHE A 43 10.13 0.40 -1.11
C PHE A 43 9.03 -0.34 -1.85
N THR A 44 9.11 -0.36 -3.17
CA THR A 44 8.13 -1.05 -4.03
C THR A 44 8.70 -2.29 -4.70
N CYS A 45 10.02 -2.41 -4.72
CA CYS A 45 10.75 -3.56 -5.23
C CYS A 45 10.95 -4.59 -4.11
N LEU A 46 9.88 -5.33 -3.84
CA LEU A 46 9.80 -6.36 -2.79
C LEU A 46 9.66 -7.74 -3.43
N ASP A 47 10.41 -8.73 -2.94
CA ASP A 47 10.22 -10.12 -3.34
C ASP A 47 8.95 -10.72 -2.70
N THR A 48 8.68 -12.00 -2.97
CA THR A 48 7.48 -12.69 -2.46
C THR A 48 7.45 -12.84 -0.93
N ASN A 49 8.57 -12.64 -0.25
CA ASN A 49 8.69 -12.66 1.21
C ASN A 49 8.75 -11.24 1.80
N GLY A 50 8.59 -10.20 0.97
CA GLY A 50 8.69 -8.80 1.40
C GLY A 50 10.12 -8.29 1.56
N LYS A 51 11.13 -9.01 1.07
CA LYS A 51 12.51 -8.53 1.11
C LYS A 51 12.73 -7.49 0.02
N VAL A 52 13.28 -6.34 0.42
CA VAL A 52 13.70 -5.27 -0.50
C VAL A 52 14.87 -5.75 -1.36
N TYR A 53 14.72 -5.66 -2.69
CA TYR A 53 15.80 -5.97 -3.65
C TYR A 53 16.24 -4.76 -4.48
N ASP A 54 15.50 -3.65 -4.44
CA ASP A 54 15.88 -2.35 -5.01
C ASP A 54 15.29 -1.24 -4.13
N THR A 55 16.05 -0.17 -3.94
CA THR A 55 15.74 0.94 -3.03
C THR A 55 15.23 2.20 -3.73
N ASP A 56 15.20 2.22 -5.06
CA ASP A 56 14.72 3.37 -5.83
C ASP A 56 13.26 3.71 -5.51
N LYS A 57 12.98 5.02 -5.47
CA LYS A 57 11.68 5.57 -5.08
C LYS A 57 10.89 6.01 -6.31
N PHE A 58 10.13 5.09 -6.90
CA PHE A 58 9.29 5.37 -8.06
C PHE A 58 8.11 6.29 -7.70
N MET A 59 8.16 7.55 -8.11
CA MET A 59 7.25 8.61 -7.67
C MET A 59 5.76 8.27 -7.84
N TRP A 60 5.36 7.70 -8.98
CA TRP A 60 3.98 7.27 -9.20
C TRP A 60 3.51 6.21 -8.20
N LEU A 61 4.38 5.29 -7.80
CA LEU A 61 4.03 4.26 -6.83
C LEU A 61 3.96 4.83 -5.41
N GLN A 62 4.82 5.80 -5.06
CA GLN A 62 4.71 6.55 -3.80
C GLN A 62 3.33 7.20 -3.67
N CYS A 63 2.93 7.97 -4.69
CA CYS A 63 1.63 8.65 -4.72
C CYS A 63 0.44 7.69 -4.67
N ARG A 64 0.50 6.55 -5.37
CA ARG A 64 -0.55 5.53 -5.32
C ARG A 64 -0.68 4.88 -3.95
N GLN A 65 0.44 4.62 -3.27
CA GLN A 65 0.41 4.05 -1.93
C GLN A 65 -0.15 5.04 -0.90
N ILE A 66 0.25 6.32 -0.97
CA ILE A 66 -0.36 7.40 -0.16
C ILE A 66 -1.88 7.44 -0.38
N TRP A 67 -2.31 7.49 -1.64
CA TRP A 67 -3.73 7.55 -1.98
C TRP A 67 -4.50 6.34 -1.46
N CYS A 68 -3.94 5.13 -1.61
CA CYS A 68 -4.58 3.89 -1.17
C CYS A 68 -4.87 3.93 0.34
N PHE A 69 -3.85 4.24 1.16
CA PHE A 69 -4.02 4.28 2.62
C PHE A 69 -4.89 5.45 3.08
N ALA A 70 -4.78 6.62 2.45
CA ALA A 70 -5.70 7.73 2.71
C ALA A 70 -7.16 7.37 2.36
N MET A 71 -7.38 6.64 1.27
CA MET A 71 -8.71 6.16 0.89
C MET A 71 -9.26 5.13 1.86
N LEU A 72 -8.45 4.18 2.32
CA LEU A 72 -8.85 3.20 3.33
C LEU A 72 -9.28 3.89 4.62
N TYR A 73 -8.48 4.86 5.10
CA TYR A 73 -8.81 5.65 6.28
C TYR A 73 -10.16 6.37 6.13
N ASN A 74 -10.38 7.01 4.99
CA ASN A 74 -11.58 7.84 4.78
C ASN A 74 -12.85 7.05 4.44
N ARG A 75 -12.73 5.85 3.84
CA ARG A 75 -13.87 5.15 3.23
C ARG A 75 -14.12 3.74 3.77
N VAL A 76 -13.15 3.13 4.44
CA VAL A 76 -13.29 1.78 4.99
C VAL A 76 -13.36 1.84 6.51
N GLU A 77 -12.34 2.40 7.17
CA GLU A 77 -12.27 2.50 8.63
C GLU A 77 -11.22 3.54 9.02
N GLN A 78 -11.50 4.39 10.00
CA GLN A 78 -10.57 5.42 10.48
C GLN A 78 -9.49 4.83 11.41
N LYS A 79 -8.64 3.94 10.88
CA LYS A 79 -7.51 3.40 11.63
C LYS A 79 -6.31 4.34 11.60
N GLN A 80 -5.85 4.77 12.76
CA GLN A 80 -4.73 5.72 12.88
C GLN A 80 -3.47 5.23 12.17
N GLU A 81 -3.18 3.92 12.24
CA GLU A 81 -2.06 3.30 11.54
C GLU A 81 -2.07 3.57 10.02
N TRP A 82 -3.25 3.61 9.38
CA TRP A 82 -3.35 3.88 7.94
C TRP A 82 -3.13 5.35 7.62
N LEU A 83 -3.62 6.24 8.48
CA LEU A 83 -3.39 7.67 8.35
C LEU A 83 -1.90 7.99 8.51
N ASP A 84 -1.27 7.46 9.56
CA ASP A 84 0.17 7.66 9.81
C ASP A 84 1.01 7.11 8.66
N PHE A 85 0.64 5.95 8.12
CA PHE A 85 1.31 5.35 6.98
C PHE A 85 1.19 6.20 5.70
N ALA A 86 0.02 6.80 5.45
CA ALA A 86 -0.18 7.73 4.33
C ALA A 86 0.58 9.04 4.52
N LEU A 87 0.56 9.61 5.73
CA LEU A 87 1.26 10.85 6.07
C LEU A 87 2.79 10.69 5.96
N HIS A 88 3.32 9.52 6.33
CA HIS A 88 4.74 9.17 6.15
C HIS A 88 5.20 9.32 4.70
N GLY A 89 4.45 8.77 3.75
CA GLY A 89 4.76 8.92 2.32
C GLY A 89 4.50 10.33 1.80
N ALA A 90 3.42 10.97 2.25
CA ALA A 90 3.09 12.34 1.83
C ALA A 90 4.21 13.32 2.23
N ALA A 91 4.76 13.18 3.43
CA ALA A 91 5.90 13.98 3.88
C ALA A 91 7.13 13.78 2.98
N PHE A 92 7.42 12.54 2.57
CA PHE A 92 8.51 12.24 1.64
C PHE A 92 8.29 12.88 0.26
N VAL A 93 7.10 12.71 -0.33
CA VAL A 93 6.77 13.26 -1.67
C VAL A 93 6.76 14.79 -1.66
N LEU A 94 6.26 15.42 -0.60
CA LEU A 94 6.28 16.89 -0.47
C LEU A 94 7.70 17.44 -0.38
N LYS A 95 8.61 16.70 0.26
CA LYS A 95 10.00 17.12 0.45
C LYS A 95 10.88 16.88 -0.78
N HIS A 96 10.64 15.78 -1.50
CA HIS A 96 11.57 15.28 -2.52
C HIS A 96 10.98 15.13 -3.92
N GLY A 97 9.65 15.14 -4.04
CA GLY A 97 8.97 14.77 -5.27
C GLY A 97 8.75 15.88 -6.27
N ARG A 98 9.30 17.07 -6.05
CA ARG A 98 9.17 18.19 -6.99
C ARG A 98 10.53 18.74 -7.39
N ASP A 99 10.62 19.15 -8.65
CA ASP A 99 11.74 19.94 -9.14
C ASP A 99 11.65 21.41 -8.63
N PRO A 100 12.68 22.24 -8.88
CA PRO A 100 12.67 23.65 -8.46
C PRO A 100 11.56 24.52 -9.07
N LYS A 101 10.89 24.06 -10.14
CA LYS A 101 9.75 24.74 -10.76
C LYS A 101 8.42 24.27 -10.17
N GLY A 102 8.43 23.19 -9.39
CA GLY A 102 7.27 22.61 -8.73
C GLY A 102 6.64 21.44 -9.50
N ASP A 103 7.27 20.99 -10.59
CA ASP A 103 6.81 19.83 -11.38
C ASP A 103 7.19 18.52 -10.66
N PHE A 104 6.35 17.50 -10.79
CA PHE A 104 6.54 16.17 -10.16
C PHE A 104 7.21 15.16 -11.08
#